data_AF-A0A398D111-F1
#
_entry.id   AF-A0A398D111-F1
#
_cell.length_a   1.000
_cell.length_b   1.000
_cell.length_c   1.000
_cell.angle_alpha   90.00
_cell.angle_beta   90.00
_cell.angle_gamma   90.00
#
_symmetry.space_group_name_H-M   'P 1'
#
loop_
_entity.id
_entity.type
_entity.pdbx_description
1 polymer ?
#
loop_
_entity_poly.entity_id
_entity_poly.type
_entity_poly.pdbx_seq_one_letter_code
_entity_poly.pdbx_strand_id
1 'polypeptide(L)'
;MLQQAVSRSANDWLEFQVGESMMDLDGPLYGGERFPVRSMLGGRPFVTFHVDVAVGDVLLEPLRVTTGEDWFGFAGIQASPLTTTSLEQQFAEKLHAYTMPAQARATIAASRTLST
;
A
#
# COMPACT_ATOMS: atom_id res chain seq x y z
N MET A 1 -2.18 -13.45 -7.82
CA MET A 1 -1.91 -13.54 -6.37
C MET A 1 -2.66 -12.47 -5.58
N LEU A 2 -2.47 -11.15 -5.82
CA LEU A 2 -3.20 -10.10 -5.08
C LEU A 2 -4.73 -10.16 -5.23
N GLN A 3 -5.25 -10.29 -6.46
CA GLN A 3 -6.70 -10.44 -6.66
C GLN A 3 -7.31 -11.67 -5.96
N GLN A 4 -6.54 -12.75 -5.78
CA GLN A 4 -6.99 -13.94 -5.06
C GLN A 4 -6.95 -13.74 -3.53
N ALA A 5 -6.03 -12.91 -3.02
CA ALA A 5 -5.98 -12.58 -1.60
C ALA A 5 -7.24 -11.79 -1.18
N VAL A 6 -7.67 -10.84 -2.02
CA VAL A 6 -8.84 -10.00 -1.74
C VAL A 6 -10.19 -10.66 -2.05
N SER A 7 -10.21 -11.84 -2.71
CA SER A 7 -11.45 -12.56 -2.98
C SER A 7 -12.01 -13.29 -1.74
N ARG A 8 -11.30 -13.26 -0.61
CA ARG A 8 -11.80 -13.77 0.67
C ARG A 8 -12.73 -12.74 1.29
N SER A 9 -13.99 -13.13 1.49
CA SER A 9 -14.98 -12.29 2.18
C SER A 9 -14.59 -12.11 3.65
N ALA A 10 -14.59 -10.87 4.12
CA ALA A 10 -14.50 -10.52 5.54
C ALA A 10 -15.87 -10.35 6.21
N ASN A 11 -16.97 -10.62 5.47
CA ASN A 11 -18.36 -10.43 5.91
C ASN A 11 -18.69 -9.00 6.36
N ASP A 12 -18.02 -8.02 5.77
CA ASP A 12 -18.11 -6.58 6.05
C ASP A 12 -18.70 -5.77 4.88
N TRP A 13 -19.25 -6.47 3.87
CA TRP A 13 -19.82 -5.92 2.63
C TRP A 13 -18.84 -5.14 1.75
N LEU A 14 -17.56 -5.12 2.10
CA LEU A 14 -16.51 -4.54 1.29
C LEU A 14 -15.99 -5.58 0.31
N GLU A 15 -15.93 -5.18 -0.95
CA GLU A 15 -15.36 -5.97 -2.03
C GLU A 15 -14.25 -5.17 -2.70
N PHE A 16 -13.20 -5.86 -3.16
CA PHE A 16 -12.05 -5.21 -3.79
C PHE A 16 -11.70 -5.87 -5.13
N GLN A 17 -11.46 -5.03 -6.12
CA GLN A 17 -10.90 -5.40 -7.42
C GLN A 17 -9.52 -4.75 -7.56
N VAL A 18 -8.51 -5.56 -7.82
CA VAL A 18 -7.12 -5.15 -8.03
C VAL A 18 -6.87 -5.17 -9.54
N GLY A 19 -6.55 -4.01 -10.12
CA GLY A 19 -6.17 -3.93 -11.53
C GLY A 19 -4.74 -4.40 -11.76
N GLU A 20 -4.27 -4.32 -13.00
CA GLU A 20 -2.88 -4.62 -13.35
C GLU A 20 -1.92 -3.59 -12.73
N SER A 21 -0.66 -4.00 -12.53
CA SER A 21 0.40 -3.09 -12.07
C SER A 21 0.50 -1.93 -13.06
N MET A 22 0.39 -0.71 -12.55
CA MET A 22 0.45 0.50 -13.37
C MET A 22 1.83 1.12 -13.44
N MET A 23 2.73 0.74 -12.53
CA MET A 23 4.03 1.40 -12.38
C MET A 23 4.99 0.55 -11.56
N ASP A 24 6.24 0.48 -12.01
CA ASP A 24 7.37 0.08 -11.18
C ASP A 24 7.72 1.23 -10.23
N LEU A 25 7.70 0.95 -8.92
CA LEU A 25 8.12 1.86 -7.87
C LEU A 25 9.66 1.87 -7.83
N ASP A 26 10.28 2.92 -8.37
CA ASP A 26 11.69 3.20 -8.12
C ASP A 26 11.86 3.80 -6.72
N GLY A 27 12.57 3.11 -5.82
CA GLY A 27 12.76 3.54 -4.42
C GLY A 27 13.26 2.42 -3.50
N PRO A 28 12.54 1.29 -3.41
CA PRO A 28 13.06 0.04 -2.81
C PRO A 28 14.33 -0.42 -3.52
N LEU A 29 15.24 -1.10 -2.81
CA LEU A 29 16.52 -1.56 -3.40
C LEU A 29 16.32 -2.51 -4.60
N TYR A 30 15.16 -3.18 -4.67
CA TYR A 30 14.75 -4.09 -5.76
C TYR A 30 13.47 -3.65 -6.48
N GLY A 31 13.06 -2.40 -6.32
CA GLY A 31 11.82 -1.86 -6.90
C GLY A 31 10.54 -2.32 -6.19
N GLY A 32 9.41 -1.98 -6.79
CA GLY A 32 8.09 -2.40 -6.31
C GLY A 32 7.03 -2.19 -7.39
N GLU A 33 5.79 -2.52 -7.10
CA GLU A 33 4.69 -2.38 -8.05
C GLU A 33 3.53 -1.61 -7.42
N ARG A 34 2.94 -0.69 -8.19
CA ARG A 34 1.73 0.05 -7.79
C ARG A 34 0.51 -0.52 -8.49
N PHE A 35 -0.44 -0.97 -7.70
CA PHE A 35 -1.70 -1.53 -8.18
C PHE A 35 -2.88 -0.59 -7.89
N PRO A 36 -3.76 -0.30 -8.87
CA PRO A 36 -5.01 0.38 -8.61
C PRO A 36 -5.98 -0.60 -7.94
N VAL A 37 -6.67 -0.13 -6.91
CA VAL A 37 -7.70 -0.89 -6.20
C VAL A 37 -9.00 -0.12 -6.27
N ARG A 38 -10.03 -0.77 -6.81
CA ARG A 38 -11.42 -0.31 -6.74
C ARG A 38 -12.10 -1.04 -5.60
N SER A 39 -12.69 -0.29 -4.66
CA SER A 39 -13.55 -0.85 -3.63
C SER A 39 -15.02 -0.64 -3.95
N MET A 40 -15.82 -1.63 -3.57
CA MET A 40 -17.28 -1.57 -3.62
C MET A 40 -17.83 -1.84 -2.22
N LEU A 41 -18.96 -1.21 -1.91
CA LEU A 41 -19.71 -1.42 -0.68
C LEU A 41 -21.16 -1.74 -1.05
N GLY A 42 -21.62 -2.94 -0.72
CA GLY A 42 -22.97 -3.39 -1.10
C GLY A 42 -23.21 -3.33 -2.61
N GLY A 43 -22.21 -3.71 -3.42
CA GLY A 43 -22.26 -3.71 -4.88
C GLY A 43 -22.16 -2.33 -5.56
N ARG A 44 -21.94 -1.25 -4.80
CA ARG A 44 -21.80 0.12 -5.36
C ARG A 44 -20.35 0.60 -5.22
N PRO A 45 -19.79 1.33 -6.20
CA PRO A 45 -18.46 1.92 -6.06
C PRO A 45 -18.36 2.78 -4.81
N PHE A 46 -17.31 2.58 -4.02
CA PHE A 46 -17.08 3.32 -2.79
C PHE A 46 -15.90 4.27 -2.91
N VAL A 47 -14.68 3.75 -3.07
CA VAL A 47 -13.48 4.55 -3.31
C VAL A 47 -12.51 3.82 -4.24
N THR A 48 -11.65 4.56 -4.92
CA THR A 48 -10.52 4.01 -5.66
C THR A 48 -9.23 4.55 -5.05
N PHE A 49 -8.27 3.68 -4.82
CA PHE A 49 -6.98 4.02 -4.21
C PHE A 49 -5.88 3.15 -4.83
N HIS A 50 -4.64 3.35 -4.39
CA HIS A 50 -3.49 2.57 -4.86
C HIS A 50 -2.91 1.76 -3.71
N VAL A 51 -2.44 0.55 -4.02
CA VAL A 51 -1.63 -0.27 -3.13
C VAL A 51 -0.25 -0.40 -3.73
N ASP A 52 0.74 0.02 -2.96
CA ASP A 52 2.15 -0.08 -3.30
C ASP A 52 2.73 -1.33 -2.64
N VAL A 53 3.34 -2.20 -3.44
CA VAL A 53 4.01 -3.42 -2.97
C VAL A 53 5.49 -3.28 -3.27
N ALA A 54 6.27 -2.99 -2.23
CA ALA A 54 7.73 -3.03 -2.32
C ALA A 54 8.24 -4.47 -2.23
N VAL A 55 9.22 -4.82 -3.07
CA VAL A 55 9.85 -6.15 -3.07
C VAL A 55 11.31 -5.99 -2.66
N GLY A 56 11.80 -6.90 -1.81
CA GLY A 56 13.21 -6.96 -1.43
C GLY A 56 13.68 -5.89 -0.43
N ASP A 57 12.78 -5.04 0.06
CA ASP A 57 13.06 -4.18 1.20
C ASP A 57 13.23 -5.01 2.48
N VAL A 58 14.17 -4.58 3.31
CA VAL A 58 14.46 -5.25 4.58
C VAL A 58 13.41 -4.83 5.62
N LEU A 59 12.63 -5.80 6.08
CA LEU A 59 11.77 -5.65 7.25
C LEU A 59 12.61 -5.90 8.51
N LEU A 60 12.85 -4.88 9.32
CA LEU A 60 13.61 -5.00 10.56
C LEU A 60 12.68 -5.42 11.70
N GLU A 61 13.09 -6.47 12.42
CA GLU A 61 12.46 -6.86 13.68
C GLU A 61 12.91 -5.95 14.84
N PRO A 62 12.05 -5.71 15.85
CA PRO A 62 10.70 -6.25 15.99
C PRO A 62 9.67 -5.51 15.12
N LEU A 63 8.80 -6.26 14.47
CA LEU A 63 7.60 -5.69 13.84
C LEU A 63 6.63 -5.16 14.91
N ARG A 64 5.84 -4.15 14.54
CA ARG A 64 4.87 -3.49 15.41
C ARG A 64 3.45 -3.88 15.02
N VAL A 65 2.70 -4.47 15.93
CA VAL A 65 1.24 -4.62 15.77
C VAL A 65 0.56 -3.32 16.23
N THR A 66 -0.28 -2.76 15.36
CA THR A 66 -1.07 -1.56 15.65
C THR A 66 -2.51 -1.79 15.21
N THR A 67 -3.47 -1.27 15.96
CA THR A 67 -4.88 -1.25 15.54
C THR A 67 -5.24 0.17 15.17
N GLY A 68 -5.96 0.34 14.05
CA GLY A 68 -6.46 1.64 13.63
C GLY A 68 -7.63 2.12 14.49
N GLU A 69 -8.08 3.35 14.22
CA GLU A 69 -9.31 3.89 14.82
C GLU A 69 -10.53 3.07 14.37
N ASP A 70 -11.53 2.95 15.25
CA ASP A 70 -12.75 2.18 14.99
C ASP A 70 -13.78 2.99 14.17
N TRP A 71 -13.47 3.20 12.89
CA TRP A 71 -14.33 3.97 11.99
C TRP A 71 -15.67 3.30 11.69
N PHE A 72 -15.74 1.96 11.73
CA PHE A 72 -16.90 1.18 11.30
C PHE A 72 -17.57 0.39 12.42
N GLY A 73 -17.18 0.60 13.68
CA GLY A 73 -17.80 -0.04 14.84
C GLY A 73 -19.32 0.17 14.92
N PHE A 74 -19.81 1.34 14.49
CA PHE A 74 -21.25 1.62 14.41
C PHE A 74 -22.01 0.67 13.45
N ALA A 75 -21.31 0.09 12.47
CA ALA A 75 -21.83 -0.86 11.49
C ALA A 75 -21.54 -2.32 11.87
N GLY A 76 -20.96 -2.57 13.06
CA GLY A 76 -20.59 -3.91 13.51
C GLY A 76 -19.31 -4.47 12.86
N ILE A 77 -18.53 -3.64 12.17
CA ILE A 77 -17.25 -4.03 11.55
C ILE A 77 -16.13 -3.59 12.51
N GLN A 78 -15.45 -4.55 13.12
CA GLN A 78 -14.40 -4.25 14.11
C GLN A 78 -13.09 -3.84 13.43
N ALA A 79 -12.38 -2.89 14.05
CA ALA A 79 -11.01 -2.58 13.67
C ALA A 79 -10.10 -3.82 13.83
N SER A 80 -9.38 -4.17 12.75
CA SER A 80 -8.48 -5.32 12.74
C SER A 80 -7.03 -4.89 13.07
N PRO A 81 -6.29 -5.65 13.90
CA PRO A 81 -4.87 -5.42 14.10
C PRO A 81 -4.09 -5.55 12.79
N LEU A 82 -3.14 -4.64 12.57
CA LEU A 82 -2.25 -4.61 11.42
C LEU A 82 -0.80 -4.72 11.89
N THR A 83 -0.04 -5.57 11.22
CA THR A 83 1.42 -5.63 11.41
C THR A 83 2.09 -4.57 10.56
N THR A 84 2.96 -3.78 11.16
CA THR A 84 3.68 -2.65 10.56
C THR A 84 5.16 -2.73 10.90
N THR A 85 6.00 -2.04 10.13
CA THR A 85 7.40 -1.81 10.52
C THR A 85 7.47 -1.00 11.82
N SER A 86 8.60 -1.09 12.53
CA SER A 86 8.83 -0.32 13.76
C SER A 86 8.72 1.19 13.51
N LEU A 87 8.45 1.97 14.56
CA LEU A 87 8.36 3.43 14.43
C LEU A 87 9.72 4.02 14.01
N GLU A 88 10.80 3.42 14.49
CA GLU A 88 12.17 3.77 14.16
C GLU A 88 12.45 3.56 12.66
N GLN A 89 12.04 2.42 12.10
CA GLN A 89 12.17 2.16 10.67
C GLN A 89 11.32 3.12 9.85
N GLN A 90 10.04 3.33 10.21
CA GLN A 90 9.18 4.29 9.52
C GLN A 90 9.76 5.71 9.55
N PHE A 91 10.36 6.12 10.67
CA PHE A 91 11.00 7.43 10.81
C PHE A 91 12.25 7.53 9.93
N ALA A 92 13.12 6.52 9.97
CA ALA A 92 14.33 6.48 9.15
C ALA A 92 14.01 6.52 7.65
N GLU A 93 13.02 5.75 7.20
CA GLU A 93 12.54 5.74 5.81
C GLU A 93 12.00 7.10 5.38
N LYS A 94 11.14 7.73 6.20
CA LYS A 94 10.60 9.07 5.93
C LYS A 94 11.70 10.12 5.88
N LEU A 95 12.66 10.08 6.80
CA LEU A 95 13.80 11.00 6.84
C LEU A 95 14.71 10.82 5.63
N HIS A 96 14.99 9.58 5.24
CA HIS A 96 15.76 9.26 4.04
C HIS A 96 15.07 9.82 2.79
N ALA A 97 13.78 9.54 2.61
CA ALA A 97 13.00 10.04 1.48
C ALA A 97 12.95 11.58 1.44
N TYR A 98 12.90 12.24 2.61
CA TYR A 98 12.90 13.70 2.70
C TYR A 98 14.24 14.33 2.30
N THR A 99 15.35 13.67 2.60
CA THR A 99 16.71 14.17 2.35
C THR A 99 17.29 13.75 0.99
N MET A 100 16.59 12.89 0.23
CA MET A 100 17.00 12.53 -1.13
C MET A 100 17.10 13.75 -2.05
N PRO A 101 18.18 13.90 -2.83
CA PRO A 101 18.34 14.98 -3.80
C PRO A 101 17.18 15.05 -4.81
N ALA A 102 16.74 16.26 -5.15
CA ALA A 102 15.61 16.46 -6.06
C ALA A 102 15.85 15.85 -7.46
N GLN A 103 17.09 15.84 -7.97
CA GLN A 103 17.41 15.13 -9.23
C GLN A 103 17.24 13.61 -9.13
N ALA A 104 17.56 13.00 -7.98
CA ALA A 104 17.29 11.58 -7.75
C ALA A 104 15.77 11.32 -7.69
N ARG A 105 15.02 12.21 -7.04
CA ARG A 105 13.55 12.17 -7.00
C ARG A 105 12.89 12.37 -8.37
N ALA A 106 13.49 13.18 -9.24
CA ALA A 106 13.02 13.42 -10.61
C ALA A 106 13.37 12.28 -11.56
N THR A 107 14.49 11.59 -11.36
CA THR A 107 14.88 10.41 -12.16
C THR A 107 13.90 9.25 -11.93
N ILE A 108 13.52 9.01 -10.67
CA ILE A 108 12.40 8.13 -10.26
C ILE A 108 11.07 8.56 -10.92
N ALA A 109 10.89 9.85 -11.20
CA ALA A 109 9.68 10.38 -11.83
C ALA A 109 9.77 10.53 -13.37
N ALA A 110 10.92 10.27 -14.00
CA ALA A 110 11.17 10.53 -15.43
C ALA A 110 11.36 9.24 -16.27
N SER A 111 11.62 8.09 -15.64
CA SER A 111 11.36 6.76 -16.24
C SER A 111 9.88 6.59 -16.67
N ARG A 112 9.02 7.48 -16.18
CA ARG A 112 7.56 7.63 -16.33
C ARG A 112 7.03 8.02 -17.72
N THR A 113 7.85 8.20 -18.76
CA THR A 113 7.36 8.68 -20.08
C THR A 113 7.90 7.93 -21.31
N LEU A 114 8.70 6.87 -21.12
CA LEU A 114 9.31 6.12 -22.21
C LEU A 114 8.99 4.63 -22.09
N SER A 115 7.71 4.29 -22.17
CA SER A 115 7.27 2.96 -22.61
C SER A 115 5.92 3.12 -23.29
N THR A 116 5.98 3.33 -24.61
CA THR A 116 4.84 3.21 -25.54
C THR A 116 4.97 1.86 -26.22
#